data_AF-A0A8C9R6H8-F1
#
_entry.id   AF-A0A8C9R6H8-F1
#
_cell.length_a   1.000
_cell.length_b   1.000
_cell.length_c   1.000
_cell.angle_alpha   90.00
_cell.angle_beta   90.00
_cell.angle_gamma   90.00
#
_symmetry.space_group_name_H-M   'P 1'
#
loop_
_entity.id
_entity.type
_entity.pdbx_description
1 polymer ?
#
loop_
_entity_poly.entity_id
_entity_poly.type
_entity_poly.pdbx_seq_one_letter_code
_entity_poly.pdbx_strand_id
1 'polypeptide(L)'
;MRDFCALGSLTEGGASRQPELCAKVQPSFLRERSRFGRWPWSRSRVTPPQCAERGCSAGLQLDTGSMPDAAHRSSRMDTPLDHWFWQQEYWLPPGITWKDTEMKRGLQNPAPRDLLLSLPLALGFMVLRYSFERKVALPLSRLLGVQNQRRVQVSHVPKLEAFYTQRSHQPSQSEVVVLAKQCGLTPRQTETWFRRRGNQDRPTKTKKFCEACWRFAFYLIAFMAGLASLIDTPWFWDQRECWRGYPRQPVAEAHYWYYVTELGFYCSLLLSITADVKRKDFKEQIIHHVVTVLLIGFSYCGNYVRVGTLVMLIHDSSDFLLESAKMFNYAGWQRTCDALFVIFATVFLVTRLVVFPNRILHTTLVLSMEFFAPFFGYYFFNFLLLVLQALHVFWGYLILRMIYKFVFLGKVERDERSDEESGDEEDERGEKEEESMWEERKCVLDSRLAALANKCALSNLTNEKSAPASAVPKSRWHIASPANPRRNTSRRKQLRGRRCDQMGVLNYLD
;
A
#
# COMPACT_ATOMS: atom_id res chain seq x y z
N MET A 1 -7.16 -42.73 -36.51
CA MET A 1 -7.77 -43.08 -37.81
C MET A 1 -7.56 -41.85 -38.70
N ARG A 2 -6.38 -41.61 -39.30
CA ARG A 2 -5.71 -42.35 -40.40
C ARG A 2 -6.68 -42.75 -41.50
N ASP A 3 -6.40 -42.20 -42.69
CA ASP A 3 -6.76 -42.58 -44.07
C ASP A 3 -7.03 -41.29 -44.87
N PHE A 4 -6.43 -40.95 -46.02
CA PHE A 4 -5.60 -41.69 -46.97
C PHE A 4 -4.81 -40.69 -47.86
N CYS A 5 -3.63 -41.10 -48.33
CA CYS A 5 -2.76 -40.43 -49.31
C CYS A 5 -3.34 -40.45 -50.74
N ALA A 6 -2.90 -39.49 -51.58
CA ALA A 6 -1.98 -39.74 -52.71
C ALA A 6 -2.32 -39.00 -54.04
N LEU A 7 -1.23 -38.59 -54.70
CA LEU A 7 -1.03 -38.27 -56.14
C LEU A 7 -1.52 -36.89 -56.63
N GLY A 8 -0.75 -36.10 -57.38
CA GLY A 8 0.46 -36.40 -58.15
C GLY A 8 1.30 -35.17 -58.50
N SER A 9 2.51 -35.48 -58.96
CA SER A 9 3.68 -34.66 -59.24
C SER A 9 3.79 -34.22 -60.72
N LEU A 10 4.75 -33.31 -60.98
CA LEU A 10 5.38 -32.92 -62.26
C LEU A 10 4.58 -31.85 -63.06
N THR A 11 5.17 -30.74 -63.52
CA THR A 11 6.43 -30.60 -64.28
C THR A 11 7.08 -29.21 -64.14
N GLU A 12 8.38 -29.19 -64.39
CA GLU A 12 9.33 -28.08 -64.45
C GLU A 12 9.04 -26.99 -65.50
N GLY A 13 9.71 -25.83 -65.36
CA GLY A 13 10.29 -25.13 -66.51
C GLY A 13 10.13 -23.60 -66.59
N GLY A 14 11.20 -22.87 -66.23
CA GLY A 14 11.81 -21.88 -67.15
C GLY A 14 11.29 -20.43 -67.26
N ALA A 15 12.13 -19.52 -66.76
CA ALA A 15 12.61 -18.28 -67.43
C ALA A 15 11.67 -17.07 -67.66
N SER A 16 12.01 -16.00 -66.92
CA SER A 16 12.17 -14.59 -67.32
C SER A 16 11.22 -13.96 -68.34
N ARG A 17 10.50 -12.91 -67.88
CA ARG A 17 10.24 -11.65 -68.60
C ARG A 17 9.70 -10.59 -67.64
N GLN A 18 10.45 -9.49 -67.46
CA GLN A 18 9.88 -8.18 -67.10
C GLN A 18 9.18 -7.58 -68.34
N PRO A 19 8.22 -6.65 -68.16
CA PRO A 19 8.58 -5.23 -68.24
C PRO A 19 7.88 -4.32 -67.22
N GLU A 20 8.37 -3.09 -67.16
CA GLU A 20 8.01 -1.97 -66.28
C GLU A 20 6.61 -1.34 -66.47
N LEU A 21 6.25 -0.54 -65.45
CA LEU A 21 5.40 0.68 -65.44
C LEU A 21 3.85 0.57 -65.49
N CYS A 22 3.17 0.85 -64.36
CA CYS A 22 2.35 2.06 -64.14
C CYS A 22 1.57 2.08 -62.80
N ALA A 23 1.97 3.03 -61.93
CA ALA A 23 1.18 4.00 -61.16
C ALA A 23 -0.22 3.70 -60.54
N LYS A 24 -0.34 4.17 -59.27
CA LYS A 24 -1.53 4.65 -58.51
C LYS A 24 -2.48 3.55 -57.99
N VAL A 25 -2.88 3.49 -56.71
CA VAL A 25 -3.47 4.54 -55.86
C VAL A 25 -3.26 4.19 -54.37
N GLN A 26 -2.77 5.16 -53.58
CA GLN A 26 -2.94 5.28 -52.13
C GLN A 26 -4.27 5.99 -51.82
N PRO A 27 -4.85 5.77 -50.63
CA PRO A 27 -5.19 6.92 -49.78
C PRO A 27 -4.73 6.66 -48.33
N SER A 28 -3.78 7.43 -47.77
CA SER A 28 -3.98 8.74 -47.15
C SER A 28 -5.03 8.79 -46.02
N PHE A 29 -4.62 8.44 -44.79
CA PHE A 29 -5.24 9.01 -43.58
C PHE A 29 -4.16 9.18 -42.47
N LEU A 30 -3.33 10.21 -42.65
CA LEU A 30 -2.43 10.74 -41.62
C LEU A 30 -2.53 12.26 -41.68
N ARG A 31 -3.46 12.86 -40.93
CA ARG A 31 -3.37 14.25 -40.47
C ARG A 31 -4.44 14.56 -39.42
N GLU A 32 -4.07 14.48 -38.14
CA GLU A 32 -4.35 15.51 -37.11
C GLU A 32 -4.07 14.97 -35.71
N ARG A 33 -2.96 15.41 -35.12
CA ARG A 33 -2.93 15.87 -33.72
C ARG A 33 -1.59 16.55 -33.45
N SER A 34 -1.61 17.87 -33.62
CA SER A 34 -0.66 18.76 -32.99
C SER A 34 -1.36 19.46 -31.81
N ARG A 35 -0.68 19.45 -30.66
CA ARG A 35 -0.83 20.27 -29.44
C ARG A 35 -1.02 19.43 -28.19
N PHE A 36 0.09 18.99 -27.60
CA PHE A 36 0.32 19.03 -26.15
C PHE A 36 1.84 19.20 -25.92
N GLY A 37 2.19 19.89 -24.84
CA GLY A 37 3.40 20.70 -24.67
C GLY A 37 4.75 19.98 -24.80
N ARG A 38 5.68 20.64 -25.50
CA ARG A 38 7.11 20.35 -25.47
C ARG A 38 7.73 20.95 -24.20
N TRP A 39 8.26 20.12 -23.33
CA TRP A 39 9.24 20.52 -22.31
C TRP A 39 10.67 20.30 -22.85
N PRO A 40 11.66 21.14 -22.49
CA PRO A 40 12.95 21.17 -23.16
C PRO A 40 13.96 20.25 -22.45
N TRP A 41 14.45 19.24 -23.16
CA TRP A 41 15.80 18.71 -22.93
C TRP A 41 16.55 18.74 -24.26
N SER A 42 17.76 19.30 -24.18
CA SER A 42 18.63 19.71 -25.28
C SER A 42 19.02 18.55 -26.19
N ARG A 43 18.76 18.68 -27.51
CA ARG A 43 19.35 17.85 -28.55
C ARG A 43 20.75 18.36 -28.89
N SER A 44 21.79 17.64 -28.49
CA SER A 44 23.10 17.77 -29.13
C SER A 44 23.19 16.74 -30.26
N ARG A 45 23.13 17.25 -31.50
CA ARG A 45 23.52 16.53 -32.72
C ARG A 45 25.05 16.41 -32.71
N VAL A 46 25.58 15.19 -32.79
CA VAL A 46 26.99 14.96 -33.13
C VAL A 46 27.04 14.17 -34.44
N THR A 47 27.59 14.82 -35.46
CA THR A 47 27.96 14.29 -36.77
C THR A 47 29.23 13.42 -36.68
N PRO A 48 29.45 12.45 -37.59
CA PRO A 48 30.63 11.58 -37.57
C PRO A 48 31.88 12.31 -38.10
N PRO A 49 33.10 12.01 -37.61
CA PRO A 49 34.31 12.58 -38.19
C PRO A 49 34.78 11.80 -39.42
N GLN A 50 35.26 12.58 -40.39
CA GLN A 50 35.85 12.17 -41.65
C GLN A 50 37.24 11.54 -41.47
N CYS A 51 37.57 10.62 -42.38
CA CYS A 51 38.91 10.08 -42.61
C CYS A 51 39.93 11.19 -42.93
N ALA A 52 41.10 11.11 -42.31
CA ALA A 52 42.31 11.75 -42.81
C ALA A 52 43.49 10.79 -42.64
N GLU A 53 44.04 10.35 -43.76
CA GLU A 53 45.34 9.69 -43.88
C GLU A 53 46.47 10.67 -43.54
N ARG A 54 47.56 10.17 -42.92
CA ARG A 54 48.97 10.37 -43.31
C ARG A 54 49.94 9.90 -42.22
N GLY A 55 50.98 9.18 -42.65
CA GLY A 55 52.34 9.40 -42.17
C GLY A 55 52.99 8.29 -41.34
N CYS A 56 53.75 7.42 -42.01
CA CYS A 56 54.85 6.64 -41.42
C CYS A 56 55.94 7.55 -40.83
N SER A 57 56.53 7.16 -39.71
CA SER A 57 57.97 7.29 -39.44
C SER A 57 58.40 6.33 -38.32
N ALA A 58 59.49 5.62 -38.57
CA ALA A 58 60.17 4.69 -37.69
C ALA A 58 61.00 5.43 -36.61
N GLY A 59 61.31 4.75 -35.50
CA GLY A 59 62.44 5.14 -34.66
C GLY A 59 62.39 4.76 -33.18
N LEU A 60 63.26 3.80 -32.83
CA LEU A 60 64.00 3.65 -31.57
C LEU A 60 63.30 3.16 -30.29
N GLN A 61 63.65 1.92 -29.97
CA GLN A 61 63.74 1.33 -28.64
C GLN A 61 64.85 2.00 -27.83
N LEU A 62 64.54 2.41 -26.60
CA LEU A 62 65.53 2.67 -25.55
C LEU A 62 64.97 2.13 -24.22
N ASP A 63 65.66 1.09 -23.73
CA ASP A 63 65.55 0.53 -22.40
C ASP A 63 65.98 1.56 -21.35
N THR A 64 65.13 1.80 -20.35
CA THR A 64 65.57 2.32 -19.05
C THR A 64 64.76 1.70 -17.92
N GLY A 65 65.44 0.88 -17.12
CA GLY A 65 65.51 1.04 -15.68
C GLY A 65 64.24 0.81 -14.87
N SER A 66 64.15 -0.40 -14.33
CA SER A 66 63.35 -0.77 -13.16
C SER A 66 63.56 0.13 -11.94
N MET A 67 62.48 0.70 -11.40
CA MET A 67 62.27 0.97 -9.96
C MET A 67 60.84 0.55 -9.57
N PRO A 68 60.63 -0.01 -8.37
CA PRO A 68 59.33 -0.54 -7.97
C PRO A 68 58.46 0.58 -7.38
N ASP A 69 57.39 0.95 -8.07
CA ASP A 69 56.35 1.79 -7.47
C ASP A 69 55.51 0.95 -6.51
N ALA A 70 55.49 1.41 -5.26
CA ALA A 70 54.73 0.90 -4.15
C ALA A 70 53.22 0.99 -4.44
N ALA A 71 52.70 -0.06 -5.08
CA ALA A 71 51.27 -0.30 -5.13
C ALA A 71 50.80 -0.76 -3.74
N HIS A 72 50.26 0.18 -2.97
CA HIS A 72 49.41 -0.09 -1.82
C HIS A 72 48.13 -0.77 -2.34
N ARG A 73 48.23 -2.07 -2.66
CA ARG A 73 47.10 -2.92 -3.02
C ARG A 73 46.33 -3.19 -1.73
N SER A 74 45.21 -2.50 -1.57
CA SER A 74 44.14 -2.89 -0.65
C SER A 74 43.74 -4.32 -0.99
N SER A 75 44.24 -5.28 -0.19
CA SER A 75 43.84 -6.67 -0.24
C SER A 75 42.43 -6.79 0.31
N ARG A 76 41.44 -6.60 -0.56
CA ARG A 76 40.10 -7.12 -0.33
C ARG A 76 40.25 -8.64 -0.21
N MET A 77 39.86 -9.21 0.93
CA MET A 77 39.81 -10.66 1.11
C MET A 77 38.74 -11.21 0.16
N ASP A 78 39.14 -11.57 -1.05
CA ASP A 78 38.29 -12.34 -1.97
C ASP A 78 38.20 -13.75 -1.39
N THR A 79 37.10 -14.04 -0.71
CA THR A 79 36.89 -15.35 -0.07
C THR A 79 36.76 -16.43 -1.15
N PRO A 80 37.14 -17.70 -0.88
CA PRO A 80 36.96 -18.81 -1.83
C PRO A 80 35.50 -18.97 -2.29
N LEU A 81 34.56 -18.60 -1.42
CA LEU A 81 33.12 -18.56 -1.71
C LEU A 81 32.76 -17.48 -2.74
N ASP A 82 33.42 -16.32 -2.69
CA ASP A 82 33.20 -15.24 -3.67
C ASP A 82 33.66 -15.69 -5.06
N HIS A 83 34.83 -16.32 -5.16
CA HIS A 83 35.32 -16.84 -6.45
C HIS A 83 34.46 -17.99 -6.99
N TRP A 84 33.90 -18.83 -6.12
CA TRP A 84 32.99 -19.92 -6.51
C TRP A 84 31.60 -19.40 -6.92
N PHE A 85 31.04 -18.45 -6.18
CA PHE A 85 29.72 -17.90 -6.43
C PHE A 85 29.71 -17.02 -7.68
N TRP A 86 30.74 -16.18 -7.90
CA TRP A 86 30.81 -15.25 -9.04
C TRP A 86 31.40 -15.86 -10.33
N GLN A 87 31.38 -17.19 -10.47
CA GLN A 87 31.80 -17.84 -11.72
C GLN A 87 30.87 -17.43 -12.88
N GLN A 88 31.49 -17.07 -14.01
CA GLN A 88 30.83 -16.46 -15.16
C GLN A 88 29.73 -17.38 -15.74
N GLU A 89 29.96 -18.69 -15.69
CA GLU A 89 29.07 -19.74 -16.18
C GLU A 89 27.71 -19.80 -15.47
N TYR A 90 27.61 -19.32 -14.23
CA TYR A 90 26.34 -19.28 -13.50
C TYR A 90 25.49 -18.06 -13.86
N TRP A 91 26.11 -16.94 -14.21
CA TRP A 91 25.41 -15.65 -14.31
C TRP A 91 25.32 -15.10 -15.73
N LEU A 92 26.11 -15.62 -16.66
CA LEU A 92 26.14 -15.21 -18.05
C LEU A 92 25.82 -16.39 -18.98
N PRO A 93 25.29 -16.12 -20.19
CA PRO A 93 25.15 -17.15 -21.23
C PRO A 93 26.49 -17.80 -21.59
N PRO A 94 26.47 -19.07 -22.08
CA PRO A 94 27.69 -19.76 -22.49
C PRO A 94 28.47 -18.97 -23.55
N GLY A 95 29.78 -18.83 -23.35
CA GLY A 95 30.68 -18.14 -24.29
C GLY A 95 30.80 -16.62 -24.11
N ILE A 96 30.22 -16.06 -23.04
CA ILE A 96 30.28 -14.61 -22.74
C ILE A 96 31.04 -14.38 -21.43
N THR A 97 31.98 -13.45 -21.43
CA THR A 97 32.74 -13.05 -20.23
C THR A 97 32.25 -11.73 -19.65
N TRP A 98 32.61 -11.43 -18.39
CA TRP A 98 32.32 -10.11 -17.79
C TRP A 98 32.92 -8.93 -18.59
N LYS A 99 33.99 -9.17 -19.37
CA LYS A 99 34.58 -8.14 -20.25
C LYS A 99 33.69 -7.87 -21.47
N ASP A 100 32.94 -8.86 -21.91
CA ASP A 100 32.03 -8.75 -23.06
C ASP A 100 30.74 -8.00 -22.72
N THR A 101 30.42 -7.88 -21.44
CA THR A 101 29.35 -7.01 -20.93
C THR A 101 29.77 -5.56 -20.79
N GLU A 102 31.06 -5.22 -20.90
CA GLU A 102 31.53 -3.83 -20.92
C GLU A 102 31.33 -3.22 -22.32
N MET A 103 30.30 -2.38 -22.48
CA MET A 103 30.08 -1.64 -23.73
C MET A 103 31.06 -0.49 -23.92
N LYS A 104 31.33 -0.12 -25.18
CA LYS A 104 32.17 1.04 -25.55
C LYS A 104 31.69 2.33 -24.85
N ARG A 105 32.63 3.16 -24.38
CA ARG A 105 32.37 4.49 -23.75
C ARG A 105 31.37 5.29 -24.59
N GLY A 106 30.19 5.56 -24.03
CA GLY A 106 29.14 6.40 -24.64
C GLY A 106 27.73 5.80 -24.61
N LEU A 107 27.59 4.47 -24.50
CA LEU A 107 26.31 3.81 -24.21
C LEU A 107 26.21 3.54 -22.70
N GLN A 108 25.09 3.90 -22.07
CA GLN A 108 24.84 3.60 -20.65
C GLN A 108 24.71 2.08 -20.46
N ASN A 109 25.69 1.49 -19.78
CA ASN A 109 25.71 0.08 -19.39
C ASN A 109 25.09 -0.04 -17.98
N PRO A 110 24.18 -0.97 -17.71
CA PRO A 110 23.66 -1.14 -16.36
C PRO A 110 24.78 -1.66 -15.45
N ALA A 111 25.24 -0.82 -14.53
CA ALA A 111 26.24 -1.19 -13.54
C ALA A 111 25.55 -1.44 -12.19
N PRO A 112 25.90 -2.50 -11.44
CA PRO A 112 25.33 -2.74 -10.11
C PRO A 112 25.50 -1.55 -9.14
N ARG A 113 26.53 -0.73 -9.35
CA ARG A 113 26.80 0.50 -8.58
C ARG A 113 25.68 1.53 -8.72
N ASP A 114 24.99 1.55 -9.85
CA ASP A 114 23.89 2.48 -10.10
C ASP A 114 22.74 2.24 -9.13
N LEU A 115 22.50 0.98 -8.76
CA LEU A 115 21.45 0.61 -7.82
C LEU A 115 21.74 1.10 -6.40
N LEU A 116 22.98 1.45 -6.06
CA LEU A 116 23.30 2.05 -4.76
C LEU A 116 22.63 3.42 -4.59
N LEU A 117 22.31 4.10 -5.70
CA LEU A 117 21.54 5.35 -5.67
C LEU A 117 20.12 5.14 -5.14
N SER A 118 19.57 3.93 -5.20
CA SER A 118 18.24 3.62 -4.67
C SER A 118 18.16 3.77 -3.14
N LEU A 119 19.28 3.58 -2.41
CA LEU A 119 19.32 3.70 -0.94
C LEU A 119 19.13 5.15 -0.44
N PRO A 120 19.94 6.15 -0.86
CA PRO A 120 19.68 7.53 -0.49
C PRO A 120 18.36 8.03 -1.07
N LEU A 121 17.93 7.51 -2.23
CA LEU A 121 16.62 7.83 -2.79
C LEU A 121 15.48 7.31 -1.90
N ALA A 122 15.59 6.11 -1.33
CA ALA A 122 14.62 5.56 -0.39
C ALA A 122 14.49 6.42 0.88
N LEU A 123 15.61 6.91 1.42
CA LEU A 123 15.61 7.88 2.53
C LEU A 123 14.93 9.19 2.11
N GLY A 124 15.22 9.68 0.90
CA GLY A 124 14.58 10.85 0.31
C GLY A 124 13.06 10.68 0.19
N PHE A 125 12.59 9.51 -0.27
CA PHE A 125 11.17 9.18 -0.34
C PHE A 125 10.49 9.15 1.02
N MET A 126 11.16 8.71 2.09
CA MET A 126 10.59 8.79 3.45
C MET A 126 10.40 10.24 3.91
N VAL A 127 11.36 11.12 3.64
CA VAL A 127 11.25 12.55 3.96
C VAL A 127 10.16 13.21 3.11
N LEU A 128 10.07 12.86 1.83
CA LEU A 128 9.06 13.34 0.91
C LEU A 128 7.66 12.88 1.32
N ARG A 129 7.50 11.60 1.69
CA ARG A 129 6.27 11.02 2.23
C ARG A 129 5.80 11.81 3.45
N TYR A 130 6.67 11.99 4.45
CA TYR A 130 6.34 12.76 5.65
C TYR A 130 5.87 14.18 5.33
N SER A 131 6.55 14.84 4.38
CA SER A 131 6.19 16.19 3.95
C SER A 131 4.85 16.21 3.21
N PHE A 132 4.61 15.24 2.31
CA PHE A 132 3.39 15.10 1.53
C PHE A 132 2.18 14.81 2.42
N GLU A 133 2.30 13.86 3.34
CA GLU A 133 1.22 13.49 4.26
C GLU A 133 0.77 14.70 5.10
N ARG A 134 1.72 15.53 5.56
CA ARG A 134 1.43 16.73 6.34
C ARG A 134 0.88 17.89 5.53
N LYS A 135 1.47 18.18 4.36
CA LYS A 135 1.17 19.39 3.58
C LYS A 135 0.05 19.21 2.56
N VAL A 136 -0.16 17.99 2.06
CA VAL A 136 -1.10 17.71 0.97
C VAL A 136 -2.20 16.77 1.43
N ALA A 137 -1.84 15.58 1.90
CA ALA A 137 -2.83 14.54 2.19
C ALA A 137 -3.74 14.89 3.37
N LEU A 138 -3.20 15.50 4.43
CA LEU A 138 -3.99 15.89 5.59
C LEU A 138 -5.01 17.01 5.27
N PRO A 139 -4.66 18.11 4.60
CA PRO A 139 -5.66 19.07 4.11
C PRO A 139 -6.69 18.44 3.17
N LEU A 140 -6.25 17.56 2.27
CA LEU A 140 -7.15 16.86 1.34
C LEU A 140 -8.16 15.97 2.08
N SER A 141 -7.72 15.27 3.12
CA SER A 141 -8.61 14.45 3.97
C SER A 141 -9.70 15.27 4.63
N ARG A 142 -9.39 16.52 5.04
CA ARG A 142 -10.36 17.44 5.64
C ARG A 142 -11.35 17.96 4.59
N LEU A 143 -10.85 18.27 3.40
CA LEU A 143 -11.68 18.73 2.28
C LEU A 143 -12.69 17.66 1.83
N LEU A 144 -12.26 16.40 1.79
CA LEU A 144 -13.12 15.26 1.45
C LEU A 144 -14.00 14.79 2.61
N GLY A 145 -13.92 15.44 3.78
CA GLY A 145 -14.77 15.13 4.92
C GLY A 145 -14.44 13.80 5.60
N VAL A 146 -13.19 13.34 5.57
CA VAL A 146 -12.76 12.12 6.28
C VAL A 146 -12.89 12.36 7.78
N GLN A 147 -13.93 11.77 8.37
CA GLN A 147 -14.21 11.88 9.80
C GLN A 147 -13.52 10.76 10.57
N ASN A 148 -12.77 11.13 11.61
CA ASN A 148 -12.31 10.16 12.60
C ASN A 148 -13.47 9.86 13.55
N GLN A 149 -13.76 8.58 13.75
CA GLN A 149 -14.67 8.14 14.81
C GLN A 149 -14.16 8.70 16.14
N ARG A 150 -15.04 9.35 16.91
CA ARG A 150 -14.72 9.78 18.28
C ARG A 150 -14.49 8.52 19.12
N ARG A 151 -13.22 8.22 19.39
CA ARG A 151 -12.85 7.10 20.25
C ARG A 151 -13.09 7.47 21.70
N VAL A 152 -13.73 6.57 22.44
CA VAL A 152 -13.96 6.74 23.87
C VAL A 152 -12.60 6.76 24.58
N GLN A 153 -12.36 7.81 25.36
CA GLN A 153 -11.14 7.88 26.16
C GLN A 153 -11.26 6.91 27.33
N VAL A 154 -10.35 5.94 27.38
CA VAL A 154 -10.27 4.95 28.46
C VAL A 154 -9.90 5.63 29.77
N SER A 155 -10.59 5.25 30.85
CA SER A 155 -10.29 5.71 32.20
C SER A 155 -8.86 5.34 32.59
N HIS A 156 -8.10 6.29 33.14
CA HIS A 156 -6.71 6.06 33.52
C HIS A 156 -6.61 5.14 34.75
N VAL A 157 -6.28 3.85 34.52
CA VAL A 157 -6.05 2.84 35.56
C VAL A 157 -4.59 2.38 35.46
N PRO A 158 -3.67 2.92 36.28
CA PRO A 158 -2.22 2.73 36.12
C PRO A 158 -1.77 1.26 36.08
N LYS A 159 -2.43 0.39 36.86
CA LYS A 159 -2.12 -1.04 36.90
C LYS A 159 -2.48 -1.77 35.61
N LEU A 160 -3.63 -1.42 34.99
CA LEU A 160 -4.05 -2.00 33.72
C LEU A 160 -3.17 -1.48 32.58
N GLU A 161 -2.81 -0.19 32.59
CA GLU A 161 -1.89 0.39 31.60
C GLU A 161 -0.48 -0.21 31.68
N ALA A 162 0.03 -0.43 32.90
CA ALA A 162 1.31 -1.11 33.11
C ALA A 162 1.27 -2.56 32.57
N PHE A 163 0.20 -3.31 32.85
CA PHE A 163 0.04 -4.65 32.32
C PHE A 163 -0.05 -4.65 30.78
N TYR A 164 -0.83 -3.73 30.21
CA TYR A 164 -1.02 -3.59 28.76
C TYR A 164 0.31 -3.33 28.05
N THR A 165 1.09 -2.38 28.54
CA THR A 165 2.34 -1.94 27.90
C THR A 165 3.49 -2.93 28.08
N GLN A 166 3.54 -3.63 29.23
CA GLN A 166 4.69 -4.44 29.60
C GLN A 166 4.50 -5.94 29.37
N ARG A 167 3.26 -6.43 29.34
CA ARG A 167 3.00 -7.88 29.40
C ARG A 167 2.16 -8.41 28.25
N SER A 168 0.93 -7.93 28.08
CA SER A 168 0.05 -8.38 27.00
C SER A 168 -1.07 -7.40 26.69
N HIS A 169 -1.37 -7.25 25.40
CA HIS A 169 -2.51 -6.48 24.90
C HIS A 169 -3.83 -7.26 25.00
N GLN A 170 -3.76 -8.60 25.09
CA GLN A 170 -4.88 -9.52 25.26
C GLN A 170 -4.62 -10.43 26.46
N PRO A 171 -5.08 -10.06 27.67
CA PRO A 171 -4.96 -10.90 28.84
C PRO A 171 -5.83 -12.16 28.71
N SER A 172 -5.34 -13.27 29.27
CA SER A 172 -6.13 -14.49 29.44
C SER A 172 -7.24 -14.31 30.48
N GLN A 173 -8.27 -15.16 30.44
CA GLN A 173 -9.42 -15.09 31.35
C GLN A 173 -9.02 -15.13 32.84
N SER A 174 -8.01 -15.92 33.21
CA SER A 174 -7.48 -15.98 34.57
C SER A 174 -6.79 -14.67 34.98
N GLU A 175 -6.04 -14.04 34.06
CA GLU A 175 -5.35 -12.76 34.29
C GLU A 175 -6.35 -11.61 34.45
N VAL A 176 -7.42 -11.60 33.65
CA VAL A 176 -8.51 -10.62 33.76
C VAL A 176 -9.11 -10.64 35.17
N VAL A 177 -9.41 -11.82 35.73
CA VAL A 177 -9.99 -11.95 37.08
C VAL A 177 -9.05 -11.42 38.16
N VAL A 178 -7.74 -11.69 38.04
CA VAL A 178 -6.73 -11.20 38.98
C VAL A 178 -6.62 -9.67 38.90
N LEU A 179 -6.53 -9.12 37.69
CA LEU A 179 -6.42 -7.68 37.45
C LEU A 179 -7.67 -6.92 37.92
N ALA A 180 -8.85 -7.49 37.65
CA ALA A 180 -10.13 -6.96 38.14
C ALA A 180 -10.11 -6.81 39.67
N LYS A 181 -9.72 -7.88 40.38
CA LYS A 181 -9.61 -7.86 41.85
C LYS A 181 -8.57 -6.84 42.35
N GLN A 182 -7.43 -6.72 41.69
CA GLN A 182 -6.37 -5.78 42.07
C GLN A 182 -6.71 -4.31 41.84
N CYS A 183 -7.63 -4.03 40.90
CA CYS A 183 -8.06 -2.68 40.52
C CYS A 183 -9.42 -2.30 41.12
N GLY A 184 -10.09 -3.20 41.85
CA GLY A 184 -11.44 -2.98 42.37
C GLY A 184 -12.49 -2.89 41.27
N LEU A 185 -12.25 -3.51 40.12
CA LEU A 185 -13.13 -3.52 38.95
C LEU A 185 -13.79 -4.90 38.81
N THR A 186 -14.88 -4.97 38.06
CA THR A 186 -15.43 -6.25 37.63
C THR A 186 -14.59 -6.85 36.49
N PRO A 187 -14.60 -8.18 36.29
CA PRO A 187 -13.94 -8.82 35.15
C PRO A 187 -14.37 -8.22 33.81
N ARG A 188 -15.68 -8.02 33.61
CA ARG A 188 -16.23 -7.38 32.40
C ARG A 188 -15.73 -5.95 32.17
N GLN A 189 -15.64 -5.13 33.22
CA GLN A 189 -15.09 -3.78 33.10
C GLN A 189 -13.60 -3.81 32.74
N THR A 190 -12.87 -4.80 33.24
CA THR A 190 -11.45 -4.99 32.91
C THR A 190 -11.29 -5.41 31.45
N GLU A 191 -12.06 -6.39 30.96
CA GLU A 191 -12.08 -6.77 29.54
C GLU A 191 -12.45 -5.60 28.63
N THR A 192 -13.49 -4.85 29.01
CA THR A 192 -13.94 -3.65 28.28
C THR A 192 -12.85 -2.60 28.24
N TRP A 193 -12.12 -2.40 29.34
CA TRP A 193 -10.97 -1.50 29.41
C TRP A 193 -9.87 -1.93 28.42
N PHE A 194 -9.49 -3.21 28.41
CA PHE A 194 -8.47 -3.74 27.49
C PHE A 194 -8.89 -3.61 26.02
N ARG A 195 -10.16 -3.93 25.71
CA ARG A 195 -10.74 -3.76 24.37
C ARG A 195 -10.69 -2.29 23.92
N ARG A 196 -11.20 -1.38 24.75
CA ARG A 196 -11.20 0.06 24.45
C ARG A 196 -9.78 0.62 24.33
N ARG A 197 -8.84 0.18 25.17
CA ARG A 197 -7.43 0.59 25.14
C ARG A 197 -6.74 0.12 23.85
N GLY A 198 -7.03 -1.09 23.41
CA GLY A 198 -6.62 -1.59 22.10
C GLY A 198 -7.19 -0.77 20.95
N ASN A 199 -8.48 -0.41 21.01
CA ASN A 199 -9.11 0.44 19.98
C ASN A 199 -8.49 1.85 19.90
N GLN A 200 -7.91 2.36 20.99
CA GLN A 200 -7.18 3.63 20.99
C GLN A 200 -5.86 3.58 20.22
N ASP A 201 -5.11 2.48 20.31
CA ASP A 201 -3.83 2.30 19.59
C ASP A 201 -4.01 2.08 18.09
N ARG A 202 -5.22 1.75 17.65
CA ARG A 202 -5.50 1.55 16.22
C ARG A 202 -5.22 2.84 15.42
N PRO A 203 -4.71 2.76 14.20
CA PRO A 203 -4.50 3.94 13.36
C PRO A 203 -5.83 4.62 13.01
N THR A 204 -5.85 5.95 12.94
CA THR A 204 -7.06 6.72 12.60
C THR A 204 -7.41 6.60 11.12
N LYS A 205 -8.70 6.77 10.76
CA LYS A 205 -9.16 6.79 9.35
C LYS A 205 -8.41 7.85 8.53
N THR A 206 -8.13 9.02 9.12
CA THR A 206 -7.28 10.04 8.51
C THR A 206 -5.85 9.55 8.24
N LYS A 207 -5.20 8.85 9.17
CA LYS A 207 -3.84 8.32 8.95
C LYS A 207 -3.84 7.35 7.76
N LYS A 208 -4.79 6.41 7.73
CA LYS A 208 -4.94 5.44 6.63
C LYS A 208 -5.20 6.13 5.28
N PHE A 209 -6.04 7.16 5.28
CA PHE A 209 -6.27 7.98 4.09
C PHE A 209 -4.99 8.66 3.60
N CYS A 210 -4.20 9.25 4.51
CA CYS A 210 -2.95 9.92 4.14
C CYS A 210 -1.93 8.93 3.53
N GLU A 211 -1.79 7.74 4.13
CA GLU A 211 -0.93 6.68 3.60
C GLU A 211 -1.37 6.22 2.21
N ALA A 212 -2.67 5.99 2.01
CA ALA A 212 -3.24 5.62 0.71
C ALA A 212 -3.04 6.74 -0.33
N CYS A 213 -3.22 8.00 0.06
CA CYS A 213 -3.04 9.16 -0.81
C CYS A 213 -1.59 9.32 -1.29
N TRP A 214 -0.59 9.05 -0.42
CA TRP A 214 0.82 9.06 -0.81
C TRP A 214 1.11 7.98 -1.86
N ARG A 215 0.65 6.75 -1.62
CA ARG A 215 0.84 5.62 -2.54
C ARG A 215 0.13 5.86 -3.87
N PHE A 216 -1.10 6.37 -3.84
CA PHE A 216 -1.85 6.78 -5.03
C PHE A 216 -1.07 7.77 -5.90
N ALA A 217 -0.55 8.84 -5.29
CA ALA A 217 0.18 9.87 -6.02
C ALA A 217 1.43 9.31 -6.69
N PHE A 218 2.19 8.47 -5.97
CA PHE A 218 3.38 7.83 -6.53
C PHE A 218 3.02 6.87 -7.68
N TYR A 219 2.12 5.90 -7.46
CA TYR A 219 1.77 4.91 -8.47
C TYR A 219 1.16 5.53 -9.73
N LEU A 220 0.38 6.61 -9.59
CA LEU A 220 -0.15 7.33 -10.74
C LEU A 220 0.97 7.98 -11.56
N ILE A 221 1.93 8.64 -10.92
CA ILE A 221 3.06 9.27 -11.61
C ILE A 221 3.96 8.20 -12.25
N ALA A 222 4.26 7.13 -11.52
CA ALA A 222 5.03 6.00 -12.01
C ALA A 222 4.40 5.35 -13.24
N PHE A 223 3.11 5.02 -13.19
CA PHE A 223 2.40 4.44 -14.32
C PHE A 223 2.42 5.34 -15.56
N MET A 224 2.15 6.63 -15.38
CA MET A 224 2.15 7.59 -16.50
C MET A 224 3.55 7.77 -17.09
N ALA A 225 4.58 7.85 -16.25
CA ALA A 225 5.97 7.96 -16.70
C ALA A 225 6.45 6.68 -17.40
N GLY A 226 6.15 5.51 -16.83
CA GLY A 226 6.44 4.20 -17.41
C GLY A 226 5.79 4.05 -18.78
N LEU A 227 4.48 4.32 -18.89
CA LEU A 227 3.75 4.23 -20.14
C LEU A 227 4.32 5.18 -21.20
N ALA A 228 4.57 6.43 -20.84
CA ALA A 228 5.15 7.42 -21.74
C ALA A 228 6.56 7.03 -22.22
N SER A 229 7.37 6.39 -21.37
CA SER A 229 8.71 5.93 -21.75
C SER A 229 8.70 4.69 -22.64
N LEU A 230 7.70 3.81 -22.49
CA LEU A 230 7.65 2.50 -23.13
C LEU A 230 6.83 2.46 -24.43
N ILE A 231 5.84 3.34 -24.61
CA ILE A 231 4.90 3.25 -25.73
C ILE A 231 5.57 3.31 -27.11
N ASP A 232 6.66 4.06 -27.23
CA ASP A 232 7.43 4.21 -28.48
C ASP A 232 8.56 3.16 -28.62
N THR A 233 8.72 2.27 -27.64
CA THR A 233 9.76 1.23 -27.66
C THR A 233 9.26 -0.01 -28.41
N PRO A 234 10.12 -0.67 -29.21
CA PRO A 234 9.68 -1.82 -30.00
C PRO A 234 9.29 -3.03 -29.15
N TRP A 235 9.94 -3.23 -28.00
CA TRP A 235 9.66 -4.36 -27.11
C TRP A 235 8.34 -4.26 -26.33
N PHE A 236 7.73 -3.07 -26.28
CA PHE A 236 6.37 -2.91 -25.78
C PHE A 236 5.35 -3.63 -26.67
N TRP A 237 5.58 -3.64 -27.98
CA TRP A 237 4.69 -4.24 -28.97
C TRP A 237 5.09 -5.68 -29.34
N ASP A 238 6.39 -5.95 -29.49
CA ASP A 238 6.93 -7.27 -29.80
C ASP A 238 7.91 -7.75 -28.73
N GLN A 239 7.52 -8.78 -27.98
CA GLN A 239 8.32 -9.32 -26.89
C GLN A 239 9.61 -10.00 -27.35
N ARG A 240 9.79 -10.33 -28.65
CA ARG A 240 11.08 -10.81 -29.20
C ARG A 240 12.17 -9.75 -29.09
N GLU A 241 11.80 -8.48 -29.20
CA GLU A 241 12.72 -7.36 -29.09
C GLU A 241 13.25 -7.17 -27.66
N CYS A 242 12.64 -7.80 -26.64
CA CYS A 242 13.22 -7.86 -25.31
C CYS A 242 14.58 -8.57 -25.28
N TRP A 243 14.79 -9.56 -26.15
CA TRP A 243 15.98 -10.43 -26.14
C TRP A 243 16.95 -10.11 -27.27
N ARG A 244 16.53 -9.30 -28.25
CA ARG A 244 17.38 -8.94 -29.38
C ARG A 244 18.62 -8.19 -28.92
N GLY A 245 19.79 -8.74 -29.25
CA GLY A 245 21.09 -8.20 -28.84
C GLY A 245 21.45 -8.46 -27.38
N TYR A 246 20.66 -9.24 -26.62
CA TYR A 246 21.04 -9.69 -25.28
C TYR A 246 22.34 -10.53 -25.34
N PRO A 247 23.28 -10.37 -24.38
CA PRO A 247 23.26 -9.50 -23.19
C PRO A 247 23.76 -8.06 -23.44
N ARG A 248 24.11 -7.71 -24.68
CA ARG A 248 24.62 -6.40 -25.07
C ARG A 248 23.48 -5.47 -25.49
N GLN A 249 22.68 -5.05 -24.51
CA GLN A 249 21.60 -4.07 -24.72
C GLN A 249 21.92 -2.73 -24.02
N PRO A 250 21.89 -1.58 -24.72
CA PRO A 250 22.01 -0.28 -24.07
C PRO A 250 20.74 0.05 -23.29
N VAL A 251 20.91 0.68 -22.12
CA VAL A 251 19.80 1.20 -21.32
C VAL A 251 19.55 2.65 -21.71
N ALA A 252 18.31 2.96 -22.09
CA ALA A 252 17.91 4.34 -22.31
C ALA A 252 17.79 5.07 -20.97
N GLU A 253 18.15 6.35 -20.94
CA GLU A 253 18.16 7.18 -19.72
C GLU A 253 16.80 7.21 -19.02
N ALA A 254 15.69 7.22 -19.78
CA ALA A 254 14.35 7.17 -19.19
C ALA A 254 14.08 5.86 -18.43
N HIS A 255 14.51 4.71 -18.98
CA HIS A 255 14.35 3.41 -18.32
C HIS A 255 15.26 3.27 -17.11
N TYR A 256 16.46 3.87 -17.16
CA TYR A 256 17.36 3.97 -16.02
C TYR A 256 16.67 4.68 -14.84
N TRP A 257 16.16 5.90 -15.06
CA TRP A 257 15.50 6.65 -14.00
C TRP A 257 14.22 5.98 -13.52
N TYR A 258 13.46 5.34 -14.42
CA TYR A 258 12.29 4.56 -14.04
C TYR A 258 12.68 3.43 -13.06
N TYR A 259 13.72 2.65 -13.41
CA TYR A 259 14.24 1.57 -12.56
C TYR A 259 14.73 2.05 -11.19
N VAL A 260 15.60 3.06 -11.16
CA VAL A 260 16.20 3.54 -9.90
C VAL A 260 15.14 4.16 -9.00
N THR A 261 14.17 4.87 -9.58
CA THR A 261 13.06 5.50 -8.86
C THR A 261 12.12 4.45 -8.26
N GLU A 262 11.70 3.47 -9.05
CA GLU A 262 10.88 2.34 -8.56
C GLU A 262 11.59 1.58 -7.45
N LEU A 263 12.85 1.19 -7.66
CA LEU A 263 13.62 0.48 -6.65
C LEU A 263 13.74 1.29 -5.35
N GLY A 264 14.03 2.59 -5.45
CA GLY A 264 14.10 3.48 -4.28
C GLY A 264 12.77 3.59 -3.54
N PHE A 265 11.66 3.65 -4.25
CA PHE A 265 10.33 3.68 -3.65
C PHE A 265 9.98 2.36 -2.95
N TYR A 266 10.19 1.20 -3.59
CA TYR A 266 9.96 -0.11 -2.97
C TYR A 266 10.86 -0.35 -1.76
N CYS A 267 12.13 0.09 -1.81
CA CYS A 267 13.00 0.09 -0.64
C CYS A 267 12.45 0.98 0.50
N SER A 268 11.89 2.15 0.18
CA SER A 268 11.26 3.02 1.19
C SER A 268 10.01 2.39 1.83
N LEU A 269 9.21 1.64 1.05
CA LEU A 269 8.07 0.87 1.54
C LEU A 269 8.53 -0.26 2.46
N LEU A 270 9.60 -0.97 2.10
CA LEU A 270 10.17 -2.04 2.92
C LEU A 270 10.70 -1.48 4.25
N LEU A 271 11.36 -0.33 4.26
CA LEU A 271 11.85 0.33 5.49
C LEU A 271 10.70 0.82 6.39
N SER A 272 9.60 1.28 5.80
CA SER A 272 8.44 1.79 6.55
C SER A 272 7.44 0.72 6.96
N ILE A 273 7.62 -0.53 6.53
CA ILE A 273 6.65 -1.62 6.73
C ILE A 273 6.34 -1.94 8.19
N THR A 274 7.28 -1.71 9.11
CA THR A 274 7.10 -1.95 10.55
C THR A 274 6.30 -0.83 11.24
N ALA A 275 6.34 0.37 10.68
CA ALA A 275 5.64 1.55 11.17
C ALA A 275 4.26 1.74 10.51
N ASP A 276 4.09 1.19 9.30
CA ASP A 276 2.83 1.15 8.58
C ASP A 276 1.81 0.23 9.26
N VAL A 277 0.53 0.47 8.96
CA VAL A 277 -0.57 -0.31 9.50
C VAL A 277 -0.49 -1.76 9.03
N LYS A 278 -0.31 -2.70 9.97
CA LYS A 278 -0.30 -4.14 9.70
C LYS A 278 -1.67 -4.60 9.21
N ARG A 279 -1.69 -5.49 8.20
CA ARG A 279 -2.90 -6.04 7.57
C ARG A 279 -2.86 -7.57 7.63
N LYS A 280 -3.98 -8.25 7.35
CA LYS A 280 -4.07 -9.72 7.40
C LYS A 280 -3.12 -10.43 6.44
N ASP A 281 -2.85 -9.79 5.30
CA ASP A 281 -1.95 -10.22 4.25
C ASP A 281 -0.51 -9.71 4.43
N PHE A 282 -0.12 -9.35 5.66
CA PHE A 282 1.20 -8.76 5.95
C PHE A 282 2.36 -9.66 5.55
N LYS A 283 2.25 -10.98 5.74
CA LYS A 283 3.30 -11.93 5.38
C LYS A 283 3.47 -12.00 3.86
N GLU A 284 2.36 -12.11 3.14
CA GLU A 284 2.31 -12.15 1.68
C GLU A 284 2.83 -10.83 1.10
N GLN A 285 2.50 -9.70 1.71
CA GLN A 285 3.00 -8.39 1.31
C GLN A 285 4.52 -8.27 1.55
N ILE A 286 5.09 -8.81 2.63
CA ILE A 286 6.55 -8.86 2.83
C ILE A 286 7.21 -9.70 1.75
N ILE A 287 6.71 -10.91 1.52
CA ILE A 287 7.27 -11.82 0.51
C ILE A 287 7.26 -11.13 -0.86
N HIS A 288 6.15 -10.48 -1.22
CA HIS A 288 6.05 -9.67 -2.43
C HIS A 288 7.14 -8.60 -2.51
N HIS A 289 7.31 -7.75 -1.49
CA HIS A 289 8.30 -6.67 -1.52
C HIS A 289 9.73 -7.20 -1.66
N VAL A 290 10.06 -8.29 -0.95
CA VAL A 290 11.38 -8.91 -1.07
C VAL A 290 11.58 -9.44 -2.49
N VAL A 291 10.59 -10.15 -3.04
CA VAL A 291 10.65 -10.69 -4.41
C VAL A 291 10.73 -9.58 -5.46
N THR A 292 9.97 -8.49 -5.33
CA THR A 292 10.00 -7.38 -6.30
C THR A 292 11.32 -6.61 -6.24
N VAL A 293 11.86 -6.32 -5.05
CA VAL A 293 13.18 -5.69 -4.90
C VAL A 293 14.28 -6.58 -5.52
N LEU A 294 14.23 -7.90 -5.28
CA LEU A 294 15.15 -8.84 -5.91
C LEU A 294 14.99 -8.91 -7.43
N LEU A 295 13.76 -8.92 -7.96
CA LEU A 295 13.50 -8.93 -9.39
C LEU A 295 14.01 -7.66 -10.08
N ILE A 296 13.74 -6.47 -9.51
CA ILE A 296 14.20 -5.20 -10.07
C ILE A 296 15.73 -5.13 -10.01
N GLY A 297 16.34 -5.46 -8.87
CA GLY A 297 17.79 -5.44 -8.72
C GLY A 297 18.49 -6.45 -9.63
N PHE A 298 18.01 -7.70 -9.66
CA PHE A 298 18.59 -8.75 -10.49
C PHE A 298 18.40 -8.49 -11.98
N SER A 299 17.21 -8.03 -12.40
CA SER A 299 16.96 -7.71 -13.81
C SER A 299 17.82 -6.55 -14.30
N TYR A 300 18.13 -5.57 -13.45
CA TYR A 300 19.06 -4.51 -13.81
C TYR A 300 20.49 -5.04 -13.97
N CYS A 301 21.01 -5.76 -12.96
CA CYS A 301 22.36 -6.33 -12.98
C CYS A 301 22.59 -7.33 -14.12
N GLY A 302 21.58 -8.14 -14.45
CA GLY A 302 21.62 -9.13 -15.54
C GLY A 302 21.27 -8.59 -16.92
N ASN A 303 21.08 -7.27 -17.06
CA ASN A 303 20.63 -6.58 -18.28
C ASN A 303 19.31 -7.11 -18.88
N TYR A 304 18.35 -7.48 -18.03
CA TYR A 304 16.97 -7.81 -18.39
C TYR A 304 16.04 -6.58 -18.35
N VAL A 305 16.60 -5.37 -18.52
CA VAL A 305 15.92 -4.09 -18.34
C VAL A 305 14.67 -3.95 -19.22
N ARG A 306 14.73 -4.43 -20.46
CA ARG A 306 13.59 -4.39 -21.39
C ARG A 306 12.40 -5.19 -20.88
N VAL A 307 12.62 -6.38 -20.33
CA VAL A 307 11.55 -7.20 -19.75
C VAL A 307 11.07 -6.61 -18.44
N GLY A 308 11.99 -6.21 -17.55
CA GLY A 308 11.59 -5.74 -16.23
C GLY A 308 10.88 -4.37 -16.27
N THR A 309 11.14 -3.52 -17.25
CA THR A 309 10.30 -2.32 -17.49
C THR A 309 8.85 -2.68 -17.84
N LEU A 310 8.62 -3.74 -18.63
CA LEU A 310 7.26 -4.23 -18.91
C LEU A 310 6.61 -4.85 -17.68
N VAL A 311 7.39 -5.58 -16.86
CA VAL A 311 6.93 -6.11 -15.57
C VAL A 311 6.43 -4.95 -14.71
N MET A 312 7.26 -3.93 -14.43
CA MET A 312 6.87 -2.79 -13.58
C MET A 312 5.60 -2.10 -14.10
N LEU A 313 5.53 -1.78 -15.40
CA LEU A 313 4.38 -1.11 -16.00
C LEU A 313 3.05 -1.86 -15.82
N ILE A 314 3.06 -3.19 -16.01
CA ILE A 314 1.88 -4.03 -15.85
C ILE A 314 1.40 -4.02 -14.40
N HIS A 315 2.31 -3.97 -13.42
CA HIS A 315 1.94 -3.96 -12.01
C HIS A 315 1.38 -2.60 -11.59
N ASP A 316 2.00 -1.50 -12.01
CA ASP A 316 1.58 -0.14 -11.66
C ASP A 316 0.18 0.19 -12.20
N SER A 317 -0.22 -0.44 -13.29
CA SER A 317 -1.51 -0.19 -13.98
C SER A 317 -2.76 -0.34 -13.10
N SER A 318 -2.73 -1.21 -12.08
CA SER A 318 -3.86 -1.42 -11.16
C SER A 318 -3.69 -0.73 -9.82
N ASP A 319 -2.46 -0.39 -9.43
CA ASP A 319 -2.17 -0.04 -8.02
C ASP A 319 -2.67 1.34 -7.65
N PHE A 320 -2.61 2.32 -8.57
CA PHE A 320 -3.23 3.62 -8.34
C PHE A 320 -4.76 3.50 -8.21
N LEU A 321 -5.41 2.57 -8.93
CA LEU A 321 -6.86 2.33 -8.80
C LEU A 321 -7.20 1.78 -7.42
N LEU A 322 -6.42 0.81 -6.93
CA LEU A 322 -6.59 0.24 -5.59
C LEU A 322 -6.48 1.31 -4.48
N GLU A 323 -5.43 2.12 -4.53
CA GLU A 323 -5.23 3.17 -3.52
C GLU A 323 -6.29 4.27 -3.62
N SER A 324 -6.77 4.59 -4.84
CA SER A 324 -7.90 5.51 -5.02
C SER A 324 -9.20 4.97 -4.40
N ALA A 325 -9.53 3.69 -4.60
CA ALA A 325 -10.70 3.07 -3.99
C ALA A 325 -10.66 3.15 -2.47
N LYS A 326 -9.48 2.87 -1.85
CA LYS A 326 -9.29 3.02 -0.40
C LYS A 326 -9.53 4.45 0.07
N MET A 327 -9.00 5.44 -0.64
CA MET A 327 -9.21 6.86 -0.30
C MET A 327 -10.70 7.22 -0.27
N PHE A 328 -11.47 6.80 -1.27
CA PHE A 328 -12.92 7.07 -1.31
C PHE A 328 -13.71 6.27 -0.28
N ASN A 329 -13.28 5.04 0.05
CA ASN A 329 -13.85 4.29 1.16
C ASN A 329 -13.70 5.05 2.49
N TYR A 330 -12.50 5.58 2.77
CA TYR A 330 -12.26 6.36 4.00
C TYR A 330 -13.00 7.70 4.02
N ALA A 331 -13.27 8.30 2.87
CA ALA A 331 -14.10 9.50 2.73
C ALA A 331 -15.62 9.22 2.81
N GLY A 332 -16.03 7.95 2.87
CA GLY A 332 -17.44 7.55 2.92
C GLY A 332 -18.18 7.61 1.58
N TRP A 333 -17.47 7.74 0.46
CA TRP A 333 -18.05 7.86 -0.88
C TRP A 333 -18.25 6.47 -1.51
N GLN A 334 -19.21 5.71 -0.98
CA GLN A 334 -19.38 4.29 -1.30
C GLN A 334 -19.62 4.01 -2.79
N ARG A 335 -20.49 4.77 -3.47
CA ARG A 335 -20.73 4.57 -4.93
C ARG A 335 -19.46 4.70 -5.77
N THR A 336 -18.62 5.69 -5.47
CA THR A 336 -17.35 5.91 -6.17
C THR A 336 -16.34 4.84 -5.81
N CYS A 337 -16.28 4.44 -4.53
CA CYS A 337 -15.45 3.33 -4.07
C CYS A 337 -15.80 2.03 -4.79
N ASP A 338 -17.08 1.66 -4.87
CA ASP A 338 -17.56 0.44 -5.52
C ASP A 338 -17.22 0.45 -7.02
N ALA A 339 -17.46 1.57 -7.70
CA ALA A 339 -17.11 1.73 -9.11
C ALA A 339 -15.61 1.57 -9.34
N LEU A 340 -14.77 2.23 -8.53
CA LEU A 340 -13.31 2.11 -8.61
C LEU A 340 -12.83 0.70 -8.26
N PHE A 341 -13.48 0.02 -7.33
CA PHE A 341 -13.16 -1.37 -6.99
C PHE A 341 -13.42 -2.31 -8.17
N VAL A 342 -14.55 -2.17 -8.86
CA VAL A 342 -14.86 -2.97 -10.07
C VAL A 342 -13.85 -2.71 -11.19
N ILE A 343 -13.48 -1.44 -11.41
CA ILE A 343 -12.46 -1.07 -12.40
C ILE A 343 -11.10 -1.66 -12.00
N PHE A 344 -10.69 -1.48 -10.74
CA PHE A 344 -9.47 -2.05 -10.17
C PHE A 344 -9.42 -3.57 -10.38
N ALA A 345 -10.49 -4.28 -10.01
CA ALA A 345 -10.54 -5.73 -10.12
C ALA A 345 -10.44 -6.20 -11.57
N THR A 346 -11.14 -5.51 -12.48
CA THR A 346 -11.06 -5.81 -13.91
C THR A 346 -9.64 -5.63 -14.44
N VAL A 347 -9.01 -4.49 -14.15
CA VAL A 347 -7.63 -4.21 -14.57
C VAL A 347 -6.67 -5.23 -13.96
N PHE A 348 -6.74 -5.48 -12.65
CA PHE A 348 -5.88 -6.44 -11.95
C PHE A 348 -5.96 -7.84 -12.56
N LEU A 349 -7.18 -8.37 -12.78
CA LEU A 349 -7.36 -9.72 -13.32
C LEU A 349 -6.82 -9.81 -14.75
N VAL A 350 -7.08 -8.81 -15.59
CA VAL A 350 -6.55 -8.79 -16.96
C VAL A 350 -5.03 -8.66 -16.97
N THR A 351 -4.47 -7.70 -16.25
CA THR A 351 -3.03 -7.42 -16.34
C THR A 351 -2.19 -8.49 -15.67
N ARG A 352 -2.60 -9.00 -14.50
CA ARG A 352 -1.80 -9.94 -13.68
C ARG A 352 -2.15 -11.41 -13.88
N LEU A 353 -3.37 -11.77 -14.26
CA LEU A 353 -3.75 -13.17 -14.50
C LEU A 353 -3.84 -13.55 -15.98
N VAL A 354 -3.95 -12.58 -16.89
CA VAL A 354 -3.99 -12.85 -18.34
C VAL A 354 -2.74 -12.35 -19.04
N VAL A 355 -2.41 -11.06 -18.95
CA VAL A 355 -1.29 -10.48 -19.70
C VAL A 355 0.05 -10.97 -19.15
N PHE A 356 0.24 -10.93 -17.83
CA PHE A 356 1.50 -11.35 -17.21
C PHE A 356 1.92 -12.79 -17.56
N PRO A 357 1.09 -13.85 -17.36
CA PRO A 357 1.51 -15.20 -17.72
C PRO A 357 1.66 -15.40 -19.24
N ASN A 358 0.75 -14.86 -20.05
CA ASN A 358 0.75 -15.12 -21.49
C ASN A 358 1.82 -14.32 -22.26
N ARG A 359 2.23 -13.15 -21.76
CA ARG A 359 3.24 -12.29 -22.41
C ARG A 359 4.57 -12.33 -21.68
N ILE A 360 4.57 -12.04 -20.38
CA ILE A 360 5.80 -11.89 -19.60
C ILE A 360 6.41 -13.25 -19.27
N LEU A 361 5.68 -14.16 -18.64
CA LEU A 361 6.23 -15.49 -18.34
C LEU A 361 6.57 -16.26 -19.62
N HIS A 362 5.73 -16.18 -20.66
CA HIS A 362 6.05 -16.78 -21.95
C HIS A 362 7.34 -16.22 -22.57
N THR A 363 7.56 -14.89 -22.52
CA THR A 363 8.79 -14.31 -23.07
C THR A 363 10.04 -14.73 -22.31
N THR A 364 9.96 -14.87 -20.98
CA THR A 364 11.12 -15.23 -20.15
C THR A 364 11.37 -16.72 -20.01
N LEU A 365 10.36 -17.57 -20.17
CA LEU A 365 10.49 -19.03 -20.06
C LEU A 365 10.69 -19.71 -21.41
N VAL A 366 10.05 -19.21 -22.47
CA VAL A 366 10.03 -19.89 -23.77
C VAL A 366 10.85 -19.11 -24.78
N LEU A 367 10.51 -17.84 -24.98
CA LEU A 367 11.09 -17.05 -26.07
C LEU A 367 12.58 -16.77 -25.90
N SER A 368 13.04 -16.55 -24.67
CA SER A 368 14.45 -16.29 -24.38
C SER A 368 15.36 -17.47 -24.75
N MET A 369 14.84 -18.71 -24.71
CA MET A 369 15.60 -19.91 -25.07
C MET A 369 15.93 -19.98 -26.57
N GLU A 370 15.24 -19.20 -27.41
CA GLU A 370 15.61 -19.03 -28.82
C GLU A 370 16.87 -18.16 -29.01
N PHE A 371 17.25 -17.37 -28.00
CA PHE A 371 18.37 -16.42 -28.07
C PHE A 371 19.61 -16.89 -27.31
N PHE A 372 19.42 -17.58 -26.18
CA PHE A 372 20.52 -18.09 -25.37
C PHE A 372 20.14 -19.40 -24.66
N ALA A 373 21.14 -20.25 -24.42
CA ALA A 373 20.95 -21.47 -23.64
C ALA A 373 20.70 -21.14 -22.15
N PRO A 374 19.84 -21.91 -21.45
CA PRO A 374 19.50 -21.64 -20.06
C PRO A 374 20.73 -21.80 -19.16
N PHE A 375 20.90 -20.85 -18.23
CA PHE A 375 21.96 -20.81 -17.21
C PHE A 375 21.35 -20.52 -15.83
N PHE A 376 22.13 -20.52 -14.76
CA PHE A 376 21.59 -20.38 -13.40
C PHE A 376 20.81 -19.07 -13.22
N GLY A 377 21.32 -17.92 -13.70
CA GLY A 377 20.61 -16.64 -13.65
C GLY A 377 19.25 -16.63 -14.37
N TYR A 378 19.11 -17.39 -15.46
CA TYR A 378 17.83 -17.61 -16.14
C TYR A 378 16.82 -18.33 -15.24
N TYR A 379 17.23 -19.42 -14.57
CA TYR A 379 16.35 -20.17 -13.67
C TYR A 379 15.98 -19.34 -12.43
N PHE A 380 16.95 -18.61 -11.86
CA PHE A 380 16.74 -17.76 -10.70
C PHE A 380 15.71 -16.65 -10.97
N PHE A 381 15.84 -15.92 -12.08
CA PHE A 381 14.90 -14.87 -12.46
C PHE A 381 13.48 -15.42 -12.70
N ASN A 382 13.37 -16.51 -13.46
CA ASN A 382 12.09 -17.13 -13.75
C ASN A 382 11.42 -17.71 -12.50
N PHE A 383 12.20 -18.28 -11.57
CA PHE A 383 11.68 -18.71 -10.27
C PHE A 383 11.05 -17.55 -9.50
N LEU A 384 11.73 -16.41 -9.41
CA LEU A 384 11.17 -15.22 -8.75
C LEU A 384 9.90 -14.71 -9.44
N LEU A 385 9.84 -14.72 -10.77
CA LEU A 385 8.62 -14.36 -11.52
C LEU A 385 7.46 -15.34 -11.28
N LEU A 386 7.74 -16.63 -11.12
CA LEU A 386 6.73 -17.63 -10.77
C LEU A 386 6.21 -17.45 -9.33
N VAL A 387 7.08 -17.14 -8.37
CA VAL A 387 6.67 -16.77 -7.01
C VAL A 387 5.77 -15.54 -7.04
N LEU A 388 6.15 -14.51 -7.82
CA LEU A 388 5.33 -13.32 -8.01
C LEU A 388 3.96 -13.66 -8.62
N GLN A 389 3.92 -14.57 -9.61
CA GLN A 389 2.66 -15.02 -10.19
C GLN A 389 1.77 -15.79 -9.20
N ALA A 390 2.35 -16.62 -8.33
CA ALA A 390 1.59 -17.33 -7.30
C ALA A 390 0.91 -16.33 -6.33
N LEU A 391 1.60 -15.25 -5.96
CA LEU A 391 1.03 -14.18 -5.16
C LEU A 391 -0.12 -13.45 -5.88
N HIS A 392 -0.02 -13.25 -7.20
CA HIS A 392 -1.12 -12.69 -7.98
C HIS A 392 -2.35 -13.59 -8.01
N VAL A 393 -2.16 -14.92 -8.14
CA VAL A 393 -3.27 -15.87 -8.08
C VAL A 393 -3.93 -15.82 -6.70
N PHE A 394 -3.14 -15.78 -5.62
CA PHE A 394 -3.65 -15.63 -4.26
C PHE A 394 -4.50 -14.36 -4.09
N TRP A 395 -4.01 -13.19 -4.50
CA TRP A 395 -4.78 -11.96 -4.41
C TRP A 395 -5.95 -11.90 -5.40
N GLY A 396 -5.82 -12.49 -6.57
CA GLY A 396 -6.90 -12.64 -7.54
C GLY A 396 -8.06 -13.46 -6.97
N TYR A 397 -7.75 -14.53 -6.23
CA TYR A 397 -8.75 -15.29 -5.49
C TYR A 397 -9.49 -14.43 -4.45
N LEU A 398 -8.78 -13.60 -3.68
CA LEU A 398 -9.41 -12.69 -2.72
C LEU A 398 -10.34 -11.67 -3.40
N ILE A 399 -9.90 -11.11 -4.53
CA ILE A 399 -10.69 -10.15 -5.32
C ILE A 399 -11.96 -10.83 -5.87
N LEU A 400 -11.83 -12.03 -6.45
CA LEU A 400 -12.97 -12.78 -6.97
C LEU A 400 -13.96 -13.15 -5.86
N ARG A 401 -13.48 -13.56 -4.68
CA ARG A 401 -14.32 -13.82 -3.51
C ARG A 401 -15.11 -12.59 -3.09
N MET A 402 -14.48 -11.42 -3.10
CA MET A 402 -15.12 -10.15 -2.78
C MET A 402 -16.17 -9.75 -3.84
N ILE A 403 -15.89 -9.94 -5.13
CA ILE A 403 -16.87 -9.73 -6.21
C ILE A 403 -18.07 -10.67 -6.05
N TYR A 404 -17.83 -11.95 -5.76
CA TYR A 404 -18.91 -12.91 -5.52
C TYR A 404 -19.84 -12.43 -4.40
N LYS A 405 -19.26 -11.98 -3.27
CA LYS A 405 -20.05 -11.39 -2.18
C LYS A 405 -20.83 -10.15 -2.65
N PHE A 406 -20.17 -9.25 -3.37
CA PHE A 406 -20.78 -8.01 -3.88
C PHE A 406 -21.97 -8.27 -4.80
N VAL A 407 -21.87 -9.25 -5.70
CA VAL A 407 -22.91 -9.55 -6.70
C VAL A 407 -24.05 -10.40 -6.14
N PHE A 408 -23.75 -11.42 -5.33
CA PHE A 408 -24.75 -12.41 -4.92
C PHE A 408 -25.42 -12.13 -3.58
N LEU A 409 -24.75 -11.43 -2.65
CA LEU A 409 -25.33 -11.19 -1.32
C LEU A 409 -26.05 -9.85 -1.21
N GLY A 410 -25.89 -8.93 -2.18
CA GLY A 410 -26.56 -7.62 -2.22
C GLY A 410 -26.28 -6.69 -1.02
N LYS A 411 -25.56 -7.19 -0.02
CA LYS A 411 -24.99 -6.48 1.11
C LYS A 411 -23.51 -6.34 0.83
N VAL A 412 -23.08 -5.09 0.66
CA VAL A 412 -21.67 -4.70 0.77
C VAL A 412 -21.29 -4.83 2.25
N GLU A 413 -21.19 -6.07 2.72
CA GLU A 413 -20.37 -6.33 3.89
C GLU A 413 -18.92 -6.21 3.42
N ARG A 414 -18.26 -5.27 4.06
CA ARG A 414 -17.04 -4.59 3.64
C ARG A 414 -15.88 -5.56 3.40
N ASP A 415 -14.93 -5.10 2.60
CA ASP A 415 -13.67 -5.75 2.18
C ASP A 415 -13.03 -6.65 3.28
N GLU A 416 -12.99 -7.97 3.04
CA GLU A 416 -12.39 -8.97 3.94
C GLU A 416 -10.87 -8.84 4.11
N ARG A 417 -10.18 -8.20 3.15
CA ARG A 417 -8.75 -7.86 3.27
C ARG A 417 -8.55 -6.66 4.21
N SER A 418 -9.61 -5.90 4.49
CA SER A 418 -9.66 -4.80 5.46
C SER A 418 -10.27 -5.17 6.82
N ASP A 419 -10.71 -6.43 7.01
CA ASP A 419 -11.47 -6.87 8.19
C ASP A 419 -10.63 -7.08 9.46
N GLU A 420 -9.85 -6.08 9.86
CA GLU A 420 -9.72 -5.76 11.29
C GLU A 420 -10.69 -4.63 11.69
N GLU A 421 -11.63 -4.22 10.83
CA GLU A 421 -12.41 -2.99 11.06
C GLU A 421 -13.94 -3.08 10.94
N SER A 422 -14.54 -4.16 10.41
CA SER A 422 -16.01 -4.20 10.20
C SER A 422 -16.79 -4.96 11.27
N GLY A 423 -16.29 -6.09 11.76
CA GLY A 423 -16.85 -6.74 12.96
C GLY A 423 -16.85 -5.79 14.17
N ASP A 424 -15.87 -4.88 14.20
CA ASP A 424 -15.75 -3.87 15.24
C ASP A 424 -16.67 -2.65 15.06
N GLU A 425 -17.16 -2.34 13.86
CA GLU A 425 -18.20 -1.30 13.68
C GLU A 425 -19.60 -1.83 14.06
N GLU A 426 -19.84 -3.13 13.91
CA GLU A 426 -21.02 -3.81 14.47
C GLU A 426 -20.92 -3.96 15.99
N ASP A 427 -19.76 -4.33 16.52
CA ASP A 427 -19.50 -4.33 17.96
C ASP A 427 -19.57 -2.90 18.55
N GLU A 428 -19.03 -1.87 17.89
CA GLU A 428 -19.14 -0.46 18.32
C GLU A 428 -20.57 0.10 18.20
N ARG A 429 -21.36 -0.36 17.21
CA ARG A 429 -22.79 -0.04 17.11
C ARG A 429 -23.56 -0.70 18.26
N GLY A 430 -23.25 -1.97 18.56
CA GLY A 430 -23.71 -2.67 19.75
C GLY A 430 -23.30 -1.95 21.04
N GLU A 431 -22.09 -1.38 21.12
CA GLU A 431 -21.62 -0.60 22.28
C GLU A 431 -22.38 0.71 22.47
N LYS A 432 -22.72 1.43 21.39
CA LYS A 432 -23.56 2.65 21.48
C LYS A 432 -24.97 2.32 21.95
N GLU A 433 -25.51 1.18 21.52
CA GLU A 433 -26.82 0.69 21.95
C GLU A 433 -26.78 0.22 23.41
N GLU A 434 -25.73 -0.49 23.85
CA GLU A 434 -25.53 -0.90 25.25
C GLU A 434 -25.28 0.28 26.18
N GLU A 435 -24.47 1.27 25.80
CA GLU A 435 -24.18 2.46 26.60
C GLU A 435 -25.41 3.38 26.72
N SER A 436 -26.17 3.53 25.64
CA SER A 436 -27.50 4.16 25.65
C SER A 436 -28.44 3.45 26.62
N MET A 437 -28.52 2.12 26.55
CA MET A 437 -29.36 1.30 27.41
C MET A 437 -28.92 1.37 28.89
N TRP A 438 -27.61 1.42 29.15
CA TRP A 438 -27.06 1.49 30.49
C TRP A 438 -27.32 2.85 31.15
N GLU A 439 -27.16 3.96 30.43
CA GLU A 439 -27.52 5.30 30.91
C GLU A 439 -29.04 5.45 31.14
N GLU A 440 -29.87 4.87 30.27
CA GLU A 440 -31.32 4.83 30.47
C GLU A 440 -31.70 4.05 31.75
N ARG A 441 -31.10 2.87 31.96
CA ARG A 441 -31.28 2.07 33.18
C ARG A 441 -30.83 2.81 34.43
N LYS A 442 -29.71 3.53 34.37
CA LYS A 442 -29.19 4.32 35.49
C LYS A 442 -30.13 5.48 35.84
N CYS A 443 -30.65 6.18 34.84
CA CYS A 443 -31.64 7.24 35.04
C CYS A 443 -32.92 6.71 35.73
N VAL A 444 -33.39 5.53 35.32
CA VAL A 444 -34.52 4.84 35.96
C VAL A 444 -34.20 4.44 37.42
N LEU A 445 -33.00 3.92 37.67
CA LEU A 445 -32.57 3.51 39.01
C LEU A 445 -32.46 4.71 39.96
N ASP A 446 -31.85 5.81 39.50
CA ASP A 446 -31.70 7.05 40.24
C ASP A 446 -33.08 7.68 40.54
N SER A 447 -34.02 7.63 39.58
CA SER A 447 -35.39 8.07 39.82
C SER A 447 -36.13 7.20 40.84
N ARG A 448 -35.90 5.88 40.85
CA ARG A 448 -36.49 4.97 41.84
C ARG A 448 -35.89 5.18 43.23
N LEU A 449 -34.57 5.38 43.31
CA LEU A 449 -33.88 5.72 44.56
C LEU A 449 -34.36 7.06 45.12
N ALA A 450 -34.54 8.08 44.28
CA ALA A 450 -35.11 9.36 44.69
C ALA A 450 -36.57 9.22 45.18
N ALA A 451 -37.38 8.39 44.52
CA ALA A 451 -38.76 8.11 44.96
C ALA A 451 -38.81 7.35 46.30
N LEU A 452 -37.91 6.40 46.51
CA LEU A 452 -37.78 5.67 47.78
C LEU A 452 -37.26 6.57 48.90
N ALA A 453 -36.27 7.43 48.62
CA ALA A 453 -35.79 8.43 49.57
C ALA A 453 -36.90 9.41 49.98
N ASN A 454 -37.71 9.88 49.02
CA ASN A 454 -38.86 10.73 49.31
C ASN A 454 -39.95 10.00 50.10
N LYS A 455 -40.22 8.71 49.81
CA LYS A 455 -41.15 7.90 50.61
C LYS A 455 -40.66 7.67 52.04
N CYS A 456 -39.36 7.44 52.22
CA CYS A 456 -38.73 7.26 53.53
C CYS A 456 -38.72 8.58 54.35
N ALA A 457 -38.49 9.71 53.69
CA ALA A 457 -38.62 11.03 54.31
C ALA A 457 -40.08 11.31 54.73
N LEU A 458 -41.06 10.92 53.90
CA LEU A 458 -42.47 11.07 54.23
C LEU A 458 -42.90 10.19 55.42
N SER A 459 -42.42 8.94 55.50
CA SER A 459 -42.74 8.04 56.62
C SER A 459 -42.19 8.53 57.95
N ASN A 460 -41.03 9.18 57.95
CA ASN A 460 -40.45 9.78 59.16
C ASN A 460 -41.22 11.04 59.60
N LEU A 461 -41.68 11.86 58.66
CA LEU A 461 -42.54 13.02 58.94
C LEU A 461 -43.94 12.64 59.45
N THR A 462 -44.48 11.49 59.03
CA THR A 462 -45.75 10.98 59.57
C THR A 462 -45.61 10.39 60.97
N ASN A 463 -44.45 9.80 61.30
CA ASN A 463 -44.17 9.28 62.64
C ASN A 463 -43.95 10.40 63.68
N GLU A 464 -43.43 11.57 63.26
CA GLU A 464 -43.35 12.75 64.12
C GLU A 464 -44.73 13.38 64.41
N LYS A 465 -45.73 13.17 63.54
CA LYS A 465 -47.11 13.69 63.74
C LYS A 465 -48.01 12.76 64.56
N SER A 466 -47.55 11.56 64.91
CA SER A 466 -48.32 10.58 65.69
C SER A 466 -47.82 10.36 67.13
N ALA A 467 -46.89 11.19 67.62
CA ALA A 467 -46.53 11.19 69.04
C ALA A 467 -47.62 11.91 69.87
N PRO A 468 -48.24 11.26 70.87
CA PRO A 468 -49.20 11.93 71.74
C PRO A 468 -48.50 12.92 72.66
N ALA A 469 -49.08 14.13 72.75
CA ALA A 469 -48.70 15.13 73.71
C ALA A 469 -48.95 14.62 75.14
N SER A 470 -47.88 14.44 75.94
CA SER A 470 -48.02 14.41 77.40
C SER A 470 -46.81 15.00 78.10
N ALA A 471 -47.13 15.93 79.00
CA ALA A 471 -46.34 16.44 80.12
C ALA A 471 -45.20 17.45 79.82
N VAL A 472 -45.56 18.72 79.93
CA VAL A 472 -44.67 19.83 80.33
C VAL A 472 -44.30 19.66 81.82
N PRO A 473 -43.08 20.02 82.25
CA PRO A 473 -42.98 21.03 83.30
C PRO A 473 -42.14 22.26 82.90
N LYS A 474 -42.55 23.41 83.43
CA LYS A 474 -42.00 24.75 83.26
C LYS A 474 -40.80 25.01 84.19
N SER A 475 -39.75 25.65 83.66
CA SER A 475 -39.00 26.77 84.29
C SER A 475 -38.03 27.35 83.25
N ARG A 476 -38.16 28.62 82.81
CA ARG A 476 -37.50 29.84 83.35
C ARG A 476 -35.98 29.62 83.47
N TRP A 477 -35.08 30.25 82.69
CA TRP A 477 -34.76 31.69 82.65
C TRP A 477 -34.00 32.14 81.37
N HIS A 478 -34.13 33.44 81.15
CA HIS A 478 -33.52 34.45 80.26
C HIS A 478 -31.99 34.51 80.00
N ILE A 479 -31.65 35.11 78.83
CA ILE A 479 -30.45 35.92 78.44
C ILE A 479 -29.18 35.08 78.06
N ALA A 480 -28.39 35.31 77.00
CA ALA A 480 -28.15 36.41 76.05
C ALA A 480 -27.56 35.89 74.71
N SER A 481 -27.62 36.73 73.68
CA SER A 481 -26.88 36.64 72.39
C SER A 481 -25.35 36.85 72.61
N PRO A 482 -24.44 36.50 71.67
CA PRO A 482 -24.22 37.36 70.49
C PRO A 482 -23.73 36.69 69.18
N ALA A 483 -23.90 37.47 68.10
CA ALA A 483 -23.01 37.65 66.95
C ALA A 483 -22.89 36.58 65.82
N ASN A 484 -23.45 36.97 64.67
CA ASN A 484 -23.07 36.67 63.27
C ASN A 484 -21.64 37.27 62.96
N PRO A 485 -20.91 37.02 61.83
CA PRO A 485 -21.50 36.67 60.54
C PRO A 485 -20.70 35.91 59.43
N ARG A 486 -21.46 35.63 58.34
CA ARG A 486 -21.12 35.56 56.88
C ARG A 486 -20.73 34.23 56.21
N ARG A 487 -21.62 33.78 55.31
CA ARG A 487 -21.45 33.39 53.88
C ARG A 487 -22.76 32.71 53.39
N ASN A 488 -23.26 32.74 52.16
CA ASN A 488 -23.02 33.51 50.94
C ASN A 488 -24.25 33.26 50.02
N THR A 489 -24.70 34.30 49.31
CA THR A 489 -25.33 34.32 47.96
C THR A 489 -26.47 33.37 47.57
N SER A 490 -27.61 33.98 47.19
CA SER A 490 -28.72 33.36 46.44
C SER A 490 -29.01 34.10 45.13
N ARG A 491 -29.43 33.31 44.13
CA ARG A 491 -30.48 33.52 43.10
C ARG A 491 -30.31 34.51 41.94
N ARG A 492 -30.63 33.97 40.75
CA ARG A 492 -31.74 34.28 39.81
C ARG A 492 -31.69 33.23 38.66
N LYS A 493 -32.70 32.73 37.94
CA LYS A 493 -34.13 32.99 37.62
C LYS A 493 -34.64 31.68 36.94
N GLN A 494 -35.82 31.12 37.25
CA GLN A 494 -37.17 31.39 36.71
C GLN A 494 -37.59 30.49 35.51
N LEU A 495 -38.81 29.93 35.64
CA LEU A 495 -39.48 28.87 34.86
C LEU A 495 -40.07 29.27 33.50
N ARG A 496 -40.16 28.30 32.57
CA ARG A 496 -41.19 28.07 31.51
C ARG A 496 -40.74 26.80 30.74
N GLY A 497 -41.51 25.79 30.36
CA GLY A 497 -42.92 25.40 30.44
C GLY A 497 -43.04 24.19 29.49
N ARG A 498 -43.43 23.01 29.99
CA ARG A 498 -43.64 21.79 29.17
C ARG A 498 -45.01 21.86 28.49
N ARG A 499 -45.09 21.40 27.25
CA ARG A 499 -46.33 20.93 26.62
C ARG A 499 -45.99 19.63 25.87
N CYS A 500 -46.47 18.51 26.40
CA CYS A 500 -46.65 17.27 25.65
C CYS A 500 -48.11 17.27 25.22
N ASP A 501 -48.38 17.17 23.93
CA ASP A 501 -49.71 16.87 23.40
C ASP A 501 -49.69 15.52 22.67
N GLN A 502 -50.87 14.90 22.69
CA GLN A 502 -51.21 13.49 22.54
C GLN A 502 -51.05 12.88 21.14
N MET A 503 -50.88 11.55 21.17
CA MET A 503 -51.48 10.54 20.28
C MET A 503 -52.57 11.01 19.30
N GLY A 504 -52.42 10.60 18.04
CA GLY A 504 -53.47 10.56 17.03
C GLY A 504 -53.23 9.43 16.03
N VAL A 505 -54.08 8.42 16.09
CA VAL A 505 -54.23 7.27 15.17
C VAL A 505 -55.06 7.69 13.95
N LEU A 506 -54.66 7.31 12.72
CA LEU A 506 -55.49 7.04 11.52
C LEU A 506 -54.54 6.80 10.32
N ASN A 507 -54.33 5.57 9.79
CA ASN A 507 -55.12 4.79 8.82
C ASN A 507 -55.37 5.43 7.42
N TYR A 508 -54.99 4.63 6.39
CA TYR A 508 -55.50 4.52 5.00
C TYR A 508 -54.90 5.37 3.84
N LEU A 509 -54.43 4.60 2.81
CA LEU A 509 -54.33 4.84 1.33
C LEU A 509 -53.53 6.09 0.87
N ASP A 510 -52.65 6.07 -0.15
CA ASP A 510 -52.41 5.24 -1.35
C ASP A 510 -50.90 4.98 -1.56
#